data_AF-A0AA91DSN0-F1
#
_entry.id   AF-A0AA91DSN0-F1
#
_cell.length_a   1.000
_cell.length_b   1.000
_cell.length_c   1.000
_cell.angle_alpha   90.00
_cell.angle_beta   90.00
_cell.angle_gamma   90.00
#
_symmetry.space_group_name_H-M   'P 1'
#
loop_
_entity.id
_entity.type
_entity.pdbx_description
1 polymer ?
#
loop_
_entity_poly.entity_id
_entity_poly.type
_entity_poly.pdbx_seq_one_letter_code
_entity_poly.pdbx_strand_id
1 'polypeptide(L)'
;MIGVRVQPEARARFAALAARHELSEAGLLAAMINEVVKTNDPVTCGSATRSLTPVSIAPDPLEDRVTLRLREGDRRLAAERAAARRMKTGTYLAMLIHNHVRGPAVLPPKELDQIRVTCAQLAALGRMLRMFGMSNSSAAATSELIEVITLVRKEVERACEVTAAVVRWNLVSWETGSEMGHA
;
A
#
# COMPACT_ATOMS: atom_id res chain seq x y z
N MET A 1 -25.05 -7.00 8.26
CA MET A 1 -26.23 -7.40 7.46
C MET A 1 -27.44 -6.93 8.26
N ILE A 2 -28.13 -5.87 7.85
CA ILE A 2 -29.33 -5.37 8.54
C ILE A 2 -30.52 -6.12 7.93
N GLY A 3 -31.11 -7.07 8.67
CA GLY A 3 -32.29 -7.80 8.23
C GLY A 3 -33.54 -7.21 8.84
N VAL A 4 -34.40 -6.58 8.02
CA VAL A 4 -35.68 -6.01 8.47
C VAL A 4 -36.82 -6.79 7.85
N ARG A 5 -37.81 -7.18 8.68
CA ARG A 5 -39.03 -7.83 8.21
C ARG A 5 -40.01 -6.76 7.73
N VAL A 6 -40.16 -6.63 6.42
CA VAL A 6 -41.09 -5.68 5.78
C VAL A 6 -42.35 -6.42 5.39
N GLN A 7 -43.52 -5.80 5.62
CA GLN A 7 -44.80 -6.36 5.19
C GLN A 7 -44.81 -6.59 3.66
N PRO A 8 -45.41 -7.69 3.16
CA PRO A 8 -45.32 -8.07 1.74
C PRO A 8 -45.93 -7.01 0.82
N GLU A 9 -46.97 -6.31 1.27
CA GLU A 9 -47.60 -5.21 0.52
C GLU A 9 -46.68 -4.00 0.39
N ALA A 10 -45.94 -3.64 1.45
CA ALA A 10 -44.97 -2.56 1.42
C ALA A 10 -43.77 -2.90 0.51
N ARG A 11 -43.35 -4.17 0.46
CA ARG A 11 -42.32 -4.65 -0.46
C ARG A 11 -42.75 -4.55 -1.92
N ALA A 12 -44.00 -4.92 -2.24
CA ALA A 12 -44.52 -4.83 -3.60
C ALA A 12 -44.59 -3.38 -4.11
N ARG A 13 -45.03 -2.45 -3.25
CA ARG A 13 -45.03 -1.00 -3.56
C ARG A 13 -43.62 -0.46 -3.76
N PHE A 14 -42.65 -0.93 -2.97
CA PHE A 14 -41.25 -0.53 -3.08
C PHE A 14 -40.59 -1.06 -4.36
N ALA A 15 -40.88 -2.29 -4.76
CA ALA A 15 -40.43 -2.86 -6.03
C ALA A 15 -40.96 -2.07 -7.23
N ALA A 16 -42.24 -1.70 -7.21
CA ALA A 16 -42.86 -0.87 -8.24
C ALA A 16 -42.23 0.54 -8.30
N LEU A 17 -41.87 1.10 -7.14
CA LEU A 17 -41.17 2.39 -7.05
C LEU A 17 -39.75 2.28 -7.62
N ALA A 18 -39.00 1.23 -7.29
CA ALA A 18 -37.67 0.99 -7.81
C ALA A 18 -37.67 0.83 -9.33
N ALA A 19 -38.64 0.10 -9.88
CA ALA A 19 -38.82 -0.06 -11.33
C ALA A 19 -39.11 1.28 -12.04
N ARG A 20 -39.88 2.20 -11.42
CA ARG A 20 -40.13 3.54 -11.97
C ARG A 20 -38.89 4.43 -12.01
N HIS A 21 -37.92 4.13 -11.16
CA HIS A 21 -36.65 4.85 -11.10
C HIS A 21 -35.52 4.13 -11.85
N GLU A 22 -35.80 3.05 -12.57
CA GLU A 22 -34.81 2.21 -13.26
C GLU A 22 -33.71 1.66 -12.32
N LEU A 23 -34.02 1.54 -11.04
CA LEU A 23 -33.11 1.04 -10.01
C LEU A 23 -33.54 -0.33 -9.49
N SER A 24 -32.58 -1.11 -9.01
CA SER A 24 -32.88 -2.32 -8.23
C SER A 24 -33.44 -1.94 -6.86
N GLU A 25 -34.21 -2.83 -6.21
CA GLU A 25 -34.71 -2.63 -4.84
C GLU A 25 -33.57 -2.24 -3.87
N ALA A 26 -32.41 -2.90 -3.99
CA ALA A 26 -31.23 -2.58 -3.19
C ALA A 26 -30.63 -1.20 -3.52
N GLY A 27 -30.65 -0.80 -4.80
CA GLY A 27 -30.18 0.50 -5.26
C GLY A 27 -31.05 1.66 -4.77
N LEU A 28 -32.37 1.49 -4.82
CA LEU A 28 -33.31 2.48 -4.28
C LEU A 28 -33.14 2.63 -2.76
N LEU A 29 -32.97 1.51 -2.05
CA LEU A 29 -32.75 1.52 -0.60
C LEU A 29 -31.43 2.21 -0.21
N ALA A 30 -30.36 1.96 -0.95
CA ALA A 30 -29.09 2.65 -0.77
C ALA A 30 -29.20 4.16 -1.03
N ALA A 31 -29.92 4.57 -2.08
CA ALA A 31 -30.16 5.98 -2.38
C ALA A 31 -30.96 6.69 -1.27
N MET A 32 -32.02 6.04 -0.75
CA MET A 32 -32.80 6.57 0.36
C MET A 32 -31.98 6.69 1.65
N ILE A 33 -31.15 5.69 1.97
CA ILE A 33 -30.26 5.77 3.14
C ILE A 33 -29.27 6.92 2.99
N ASN A 34 -28.65 7.08 1.81
CA ASN A 34 -27.70 8.16 1.57
C ASN A 34 -28.35 9.54 1.68
N GLU A 35 -29.57 9.72 1.17
CA GLU A 35 -30.32 10.97 1.30
C GLU A 35 -30.71 11.27 2.75
N VAL A 36 -31.12 10.26 3.52
CA VAL A 36 -31.43 10.43 4.94
C VAL A 36 -30.18 10.77 5.74
N VAL A 37 -29.06 10.11 5.48
CA VAL A 37 -27.77 10.40 6.12
C VAL A 37 -27.31 11.83 5.79
N LYS A 38 -27.39 12.23 4.52
CA LYS A 38 -27.05 13.59 4.07
C LYS A 38 -27.93 14.67 4.69
N THR A 39 -29.22 14.38 4.88
CA THR A 39 -30.18 15.32 5.49
C THR A 39 -29.99 15.46 7.01
N ASN A 40 -29.47 14.42 7.66
CA ASN A 40 -29.30 14.38 9.13
C ASN A 40 -27.85 14.63 9.57
N ASP A 41 -26.94 14.97 8.66
CA ASP A 41 -25.55 15.29 9.00
C ASP A 41 -25.50 16.66 9.73
N PRO A 42 -25.24 16.71 11.05
CA PRO A 42 -25.45 17.92 11.84
C PRO A 42 -24.22 18.85 11.86
N VAL A 43 -23.49 18.97 10.75
CA VAL A 43 -22.46 20.01 10.52
C VAL A 43 -22.37 20.21 9.00
N THR A 44 -22.91 21.27 8.39
CA THR A 44 -22.26 22.58 8.34
C THR A 44 -23.23 23.60 7.72
N CYS A 45 -23.50 24.68 8.46
CA CYS A 45 -24.04 25.92 7.93
C CYS A 45 -23.24 26.40 6.71
N GLY A 46 -23.91 26.65 5.59
CA GLY A 46 -23.30 27.29 4.43
C GLY A 46 -24.24 27.29 3.23
N SER A 47 -25.10 28.31 3.20
CA SER A 47 -26.19 28.50 2.25
C SER A 47 -25.89 28.22 0.79
N ALA A 48 -26.89 27.61 0.16
CA ALA A 48 -27.11 27.41 -1.26
C ALA A 48 -26.74 28.60 -2.15
N THR A 49 -26.17 28.32 -3.32
CA THR A 49 -26.83 28.61 -4.62
C THR A 49 -26.34 27.65 -5.69
N ARG A 50 -27.22 26.71 -6.05
CA ARG A 50 -27.48 26.13 -7.37
C ARG A 50 -26.39 26.25 -8.43
N SER A 51 -25.87 25.10 -8.88
CA SER A 51 -25.64 24.92 -10.31
C SER A 51 -26.25 23.60 -10.78
N LEU A 52 -27.28 23.75 -11.60
CA LEU A 52 -27.85 22.73 -12.45
C LEU A 52 -26.85 22.49 -13.59
N THR A 53 -26.05 21.43 -13.52
CA THR A 53 -25.41 20.84 -14.70
C THR A 53 -25.09 19.37 -14.44
N PRO A 54 -25.38 18.46 -15.40
CA PRO A 54 -24.96 17.07 -15.32
C PRO A 54 -23.46 17.02 -15.63
N VAL A 55 -22.62 17.08 -14.60
CA VAL A 55 -21.17 16.96 -14.78
C VAL A 55 -20.82 15.48 -14.77
N SER A 56 -20.46 15.02 -15.96
CA SER A 56 -19.84 13.72 -16.23
C SER A 56 -18.72 13.42 -15.25
N ILE A 57 -18.81 12.24 -14.63
CA ILE A 57 -17.76 11.22 -14.56
C ILE A 57 -16.34 11.79 -14.65
N ALA A 58 -15.79 12.17 -13.50
CA ALA A 58 -14.38 11.93 -13.25
C ALA A 58 -14.34 10.77 -12.25
N PRO A 59 -13.90 9.56 -12.65
CA PRO A 59 -13.79 8.48 -11.68
C PRO A 59 -12.70 8.89 -10.69
N ASP A 60 -13.07 8.97 -9.42
CA ASP A 60 -12.10 8.98 -8.34
C ASP A 60 -11.23 7.71 -8.53
N PRO A 61 -9.89 7.79 -8.63
CA PRO A 61 -9.02 6.63 -8.89
C PRO A 61 -9.13 5.50 -7.85
N LEU A 62 -9.96 5.68 -6.81
CA LEU A 62 -10.31 4.72 -5.78
C LEU A 62 -11.54 3.85 -6.09
N GLU A 63 -12.23 4.06 -7.22
CA GLU A 63 -13.51 3.38 -7.49
C GLU A 63 -13.42 2.02 -8.19
N ASP A 64 -12.27 1.62 -8.75
CA ASP A 64 -12.12 0.29 -9.35
C ASP A 64 -11.88 -0.79 -8.28
N ARG A 65 -12.95 -1.09 -7.53
CA ARG A 65 -12.92 -2.03 -6.41
C ARG A 65 -13.28 -3.43 -6.88
N VAL A 66 -12.26 -4.25 -7.06
CA VAL A 66 -12.43 -5.71 -7.24
C VAL A 66 -12.58 -6.40 -5.87
N THR A 67 -13.64 -7.19 -5.70
CA THR A 67 -13.82 -8.05 -4.51
C THR A 67 -13.48 -9.50 -4.86
N LEU A 68 -12.56 -10.10 -4.10
CA LEU A 68 -12.03 -11.44 -4.36
C LEU A 68 -12.50 -12.41 -3.28
N ARG A 69 -13.01 -13.59 -3.66
CA ARG A 69 -13.25 -14.71 -2.73
C ARG A 69 -12.06 -15.65 -2.83
N LEU A 70 -11.20 -15.62 -1.82
CA LEU A 70 -10.08 -16.55 -1.69
C LEU A 70 -10.59 -17.90 -1.17
N ARG A 71 -10.01 -19.00 -1.64
CA ARG A 71 -10.27 -20.32 -1.08
C ARG A 71 -9.79 -20.39 0.37
N GLU A 72 -10.39 -21.30 1.11
CA GLU A 72 -9.92 -21.63 2.45
C GLU A 72 -8.50 -22.19 2.38
N GLY A 73 -7.58 -21.65 3.18
CA GLY A 73 -6.13 -21.90 3.07
C GLY A 73 -5.36 -20.78 2.39
N ASP A 74 -5.78 -20.31 1.21
CA ASP A 74 -5.08 -19.26 0.45
C ASP A 74 -5.05 -17.94 1.21
N ARG A 75 -6.16 -17.59 1.89
CA ARG A 75 -6.21 -16.40 2.74
C ARG A 75 -5.20 -16.46 3.88
N ARG A 76 -4.98 -17.64 4.47
CA ARG A 76 -4.01 -17.83 5.56
C ARG A 76 -2.58 -17.66 5.03
N LEU A 77 -2.27 -18.31 3.91
CA LEU A 77 -0.95 -18.18 3.26
C LEU A 77 -0.66 -16.73 2.83
N ALA A 78 -1.67 -16.03 2.29
CA ALA A 78 -1.54 -14.62 1.95
C ALA A 78 -1.33 -13.75 3.19
N ALA A 79 -2.00 -14.05 4.31
CA ALA A 79 -1.80 -13.34 5.57
C ALA A 79 -0.40 -13.57 6.16
N GLU A 80 0.12 -14.80 6.11
CA GLU A 80 1.47 -15.13 6.55
C GLU A 80 2.54 -14.40 5.73
N ARG A 81 2.42 -14.42 4.39
CA ARG A 81 3.33 -13.68 3.51
C ARG A 81 3.24 -12.16 3.71
N ALA A 82 2.03 -11.63 3.93
CA ALA A 82 1.84 -10.22 4.24
C ALA A 82 2.48 -9.85 5.58
N ALA A 83 2.33 -10.68 6.60
CA ALA A 83 2.93 -10.47 7.92
C ALA A 83 4.46 -10.50 7.87
N ALA A 84 5.06 -11.43 7.11
CA ALA A 84 6.51 -11.49 6.89
C ALA A 84 7.06 -10.18 6.30
N ARG A 85 6.31 -9.55 5.39
CA ARG A 85 6.62 -8.23 4.81
C ARG A 85 6.09 -7.03 5.61
N ARG A 86 5.56 -7.27 6.81
CA ARG A 86 4.97 -6.26 7.73
C ARG A 86 3.82 -5.43 7.12
N MET A 87 3.05 -6.04 6.22
CA MET A 87 1.93 -5.44 5.49
C MET A 87 0.57 -6.03 5.91
N LYS A 88 -0.51 -5.28 5.66
CA LYS A 88 -1.88 -5.82 5.73
C LYS A 88 -2.12 -6.74 4.51
N THR A 89 -2.89 -7.81 4.69
CA THR A 89 -3.17 -8.80 3.63
C THR A 89 -3.76 -8.17 2.37
N GLY A 90 -4.71 -7.23 2.49
CA GLY A 90 -5.30 -6.54 1.34
C GLY A 90 -4.28 -5.70 0.56
N THR A 91 -3.41 -4.97 1.26
CA THR A 91 -2.33 -4.17 0.64
C THR A 91 -1.30 -5.07 -0.03
N TYR A 92 -0.95 -6.19 0.60
CA TYR A 92 -0.06 -7.19 0.00
C TYR A 92 -0.63 -7.76 -1.31
N LEU A 93 -1.91 -8.12 -1.34
CA LEU A 93 -2.57 -8.63 -2.55
C LEU A 93 -2.67 -7.57 -3.66
N ALA A 94 -3.00 -6.32 -3.31
CA ALA A 94 -3.01 -5.23 -4.28
C ALA A 94 -1.62 -4.99 -4.88
N MET A 95 -0.58 -5.01 -4.05
CA MET A 95 0.82 -4.91 -4.53
C MET A 95 1.25 -6.11 -5.36
N LEU A 96 0.83 -7.33 -5.01
CA LEU A 96 1.10 -8.53 -5.80
C LEU A 96 0.54 -8.38 -7.23
N ILE A 97 -0.72 -7.95 -7.34
CA ILE A 97 -1.36 -7.69 -8.63
C ILE A 97 -0.64 -6.57 -9.36
N HIS A 98 -0.30 -5.47 -8.67
CA HIS A 98 0.43 -4.35 -9.26
C HIS A 98 1.78 -4.77 -9.85
N ASN A 99 2.59 -5.50 -9.08
CA ASN A 99 3.91 -5.97 -9.50
C ASN A 99 3.80 -6.96 -10.67
N HIS A 100 2.78 -7.84 -10.65
CA HIS A 100 2.54 -8.80 -11.73
C HIS A 100 2.11 -8.12 -13.03
N VAL A 101 1.24 -7.11 -12.96
CA VAL A 101 0.71 -6.42 -14.16
C VAL A 101 1.72 -5.44 -14.74
N ARG A 102 2.46 -4.70 -13.89
CA ARG A 102 3.32 -3.62 -14.37
C ARG A 102 4.76 -4.04 -14.64
N GLY A 103 5.24 -5.13 -14.05
CA GLY A 103 6.60 -5.63 -14.25
C GLY A 103 7.69 -5.18 -13.24
N PRO A 104 7.68 -3.96 -12.65
CA PRO A 104 8.67 -3.63 -11.63
C PRO A 104 8.23 -4.20 -10.28
N ALA A 105 9.11 -4.99 -9.66
CA ALA A 105 8.97 -5.41 -8.28
C ALA A 105 9.06 -4.19 -7.35
N VAL A 106 7.91 -3.71 -6.87
CA VAL A 106 7.87 -2.63 -5.87
C VAL A 106 8.20 -3.21 -4.48
N LEU A 107 9.20 -2.61 -3.83
CA LEU A 107 9.55 -2.90 -2.44
C LEU A 107 8.46 -2.41 -1.48
N PRO A 108 8.04 -3.23 -0.50
CA PRO A 108 7.15 -2.80 0.57
C PRO A 108 7.65 -1.53 1.27
N PRO A 109 6.77 -0.56 1.61
CA PRO A 109 7.18 0.73 2.16
C PRO A 109 8.07 0.62 3.40
N LYS A 110 7.75 -0.31 4.32
CA LYS A 110 8.55 -0.50 5.55
C LYS A 110 9.94 -1.08 5.27
N GLU A 111 10.08 -1.95 4.27
CA GLU A 111 11.38 -2.48 3.86
C GLU A 111 12.21 -1.38 3.20
N LEU A 112 11.57 -0.55 2.37
CA LEU A 112 12.19 0.60 1.72
C LEU A 112 12.66 1.65 2.76
N ASP A 113 11.84 1.94 3.76
CA ASP A 113 12.20 2.86 4.85
C ASP A 113 13.41 2.36 5.64
N GLN A 114 13.52 1.05 5.89
CA GLN A 114 14.70 0.47 6.53
C GLN A 114 15.96 0.67 5.68
N ILE A 115 15.88 0.44 4.36
CA ILE A 115 17.00 0.68 3.44
C ILE A 115 17.37 2.17 3.42
N ARG A 116 16.39 3.08 3.48
CA ARG A 116 16.67 4.52 3.55
C ARG A 116 17.42 4.89 4.81
N VAL A 117 17.01 4.35 5.96
CA VAL A 117 17.67 4.61 7.24
C VAL A 117 19.11 4.10 7.22
N THR A 118 19.36 2.89 6.71
CA THR A 118 20.73 2.36 6.61
C THR A 118 21.59 3.19 5.66
N CYS A 119 21.07 3.58 4.49
CA CYS A 119 21.76 4.49 3.58
C CYS A 119 22.09 5.84 4.22
N ALA A 120 21.19 6.40 5.03
CA ALA A 120 21.43 7.65 5.75
C ALA A 120 22.55 7.51 6.80
N GLN A 121 22.58 6.38 7.52
CA GLN A 121 23.64 6.07 8.48
C GLN A 121 25.01 5.91 7.79
N LEU A 122 25.06 5.17 6.68
CA LEU A 122 26.28 5.01 5.88
C LEU A 122 26.77 6.35 5.33
N ALA A 123 25.88 7.21 4.86
CA ALA A 123 26.23 8.55 4.40
C ALA A 123 26.77 9.44 5.54
N ALA A 124 26.22 9.32 6.75
CA ALA A 124 26.72 10.02 7.92
C ALA A 124 28.14 9.56 8.30
N LEU A 125 28.39 8.26 8.31
CA LEU A 125 29.74 7.70 8.52
C LEU A 125 30.74 8.19 7.47
N GLY A 126 30.35 8.17 6.19
CA GLY A 126 31.19 8.69 5.11
C GLY A 126 31.56 10.17 5.28
N ARG A 127 30.64 11.00 5.80
CA ARG A 127 30.92 12.41 6.12
C ARG A 127 31.91 12.55 7.29
N MET A 128 31.74 11.75 8.35
CA MET A 128 32.66 11.78 9.50
C MET A 128 34.08 11.37 9.08
N LEU A 129 34.24 10.28 8.34
CA LEU A 129 35.55 9.84 7.84
C LEU A 129 36.24 10.91 6.98
N ARG A 130 35.47 11.59 6.11
CA ARG A 130 36.01 12.66 5.29
C ARG A 130 36.48 13.86 6.13
N MET A 131 35.76 14.18 7.20
CA MET A 131 36.15 15.24 8.14
C MET A 131 37.45 14.90 8.88
N PHE A 132 37.64 13.64 9.29
CA PHE A 132 38.91 13.18 9.86
C PHE A 132 40.06 13.23 8.85
N GLY A 133 39.83 12.86 7.60
CA GLY A 133 40.85 12.91 6.54
C GLY A 133 41.28 14.32 6.12
N MET A 134 40.45 15.35 6.33
CA MET A 134 40.80 16.75 6.07
C MET A 134 41.52 17.44 7.23
N SER A 135 41.50 16.87 8.43
CA SER A 135 42.15 17.46 9.60
C SER A 135 43.62 17.01 9.62
N ASN A 136 44.52 17.88 9.17
CA ASN A 136 45.97 17.67 9.03
C ASN A 136 46.71 17.42 10.38
N SER A 137 46.33 16.40 11.12
CA SER A 137 46.94 16.06 12.41
C SER A 137 47.98 14.96 12.25
N SER A 138 49.25 15.39 12.21
CA SER A 138 50.46 14.67 12.61
C SER A 138 50.70 13.25 12.05
N ALA A 139 51.78 13.12 11.29
CA ALA A 139 52.25 11.89 10.63
C ALA A 139 52.53 10.67 11.55
N ALA A 140 52.41 10.81 12.88
CA ALA A 140 52.68 9.75 13.85
C ALA A 140 51.48 8.84 14.18
N ALA A 141 50.24 9.23 13.87
CA ALA A 141 49.02 8.44 14.17
C ALA A 141 48.48 7.63 12.97
N THR A 142 49.31 7.43 11.94
CA THR A 142 48.86 6.96 10.62
C THR A 142 48.49 5.47 10.60
N SER A 143 49.19 4.59 11.31
CA SER A 143 48.92 3.14 11.26
C SER A 143 47.57 2.76 11.88
N GLU A 144 47.30 3.23 13.11
CA GLU A 144 46.06 2.92 13.83
C GLU A 144 44.83 3.54 13.13
N LEU A 145 44.99 4.76 12.58
CA LEU A 145 43.95 5.40 11.79
C LEU A 145 43.68 4.67 10.46
N ILE A 146 44.74 4.18 9.79
CA ILE A 146 44.61 3.36 8.58
C ILE A 146 43.86 2.05 8.92
N GLU A 147 44.21 1.38 10.01
CA GLU A 147 43.51 0.17 10.46
C GLU A 147 42.02 0.44 10.72
N VAL A 148 41.68 1.50 11.45
CA VAL A 148 40.29 1.88 11.72
C VAL A 148 39.54 2.20 10.42
N ILE A 149 40.13 2.96 9.49
CA ILE A 149 39.51 3.26 8.19
C ILE A 149 39.28 1.97 7.38
N THR A 150 40.23 1.03 7.39
CA THR A 150 40.06 -0.25 6.69
C THR A 150 38.97 -1.11 7.31
N LEU A 151 38.83 -1.09 8.63
CA LEU A 151 37.75 -1.79 9.34
C LEU A 151 36.39 -1.20 8.99
N VAL A 152 36.26 0.13 9.02
CA VAL A 152 35.02 0.81 8.67
C VAL A 152 34.64 0.54 7.21
N ARG A 153 35.62 0.53 6.28
CA ARG A 153 35.36 0.17 4.87
C ARG A 153 34.78 -1.23 4.73
N LYS A 154 35.33 -2.22 5.43
CA LYS A 154 34.80 -3.60 5.43
C LYS A 154 33.36 -3.66 5.96
N GLU A 155 33.05 -2.92 7.02
CA GLU A 155 31.68 -2.87 7.56
C GLU A 155 30.69 -2.20 6.61
N VAL A 156 31.12 -1.15 5.90
CA VAL A 156 30.30 -0.49 4.85
C VAL A 156 30.06 -1.44 3.68
N GLU A 157 31.09 -2.15 3.21
CA GLU A 157 30.96 -3.16 2.14
C GLU A 157 29.97 -4.25 2.57
N ARG A 158 30.08 -4.77 3.80
CA ARG A 158 29.12 -5.74 4.35
C ARG A 158 27.69 -5.19 4.39
N ALA A 159 27.49 -3.95 4.81
CA ALA A 159 26.17 -3.33 4.84
C ALA A 159 25.57 -3.16 3.42
N CYS A 160 26.40 -2.83 2.44
CA CYS A 160 26.00 -2.77 1.03
C CYS A 160 25.61 -4.15 0.50
N GLU A 161 26.38 -5.19 0.80
CA GLU A 161 26.07 -6.58 0.41
C GLU A 161 24.74 -7.06 1.00
N VAL A 162 24.50 -6.82 2.29
CA VAL A 162 23.23 -7.14 2.96
C VAL A 162 22.07 -6.40 2.30
N THR A 163 22.24 -5.11 2.00
CA THR A 163 21.20 -4.30 1.34
C THR A 163 20.90 -4.84 -0.07
N ALA A 164 21.94 -5.18 -0.84
CA ALA A 164 21.79 -5.76 -2.17
C ALA A 164 21.12 -7.14 -2.11
N ALA A 165 21.40 -7.94 -1.08
CA ALA A 165 20.73 -9.22 -0.87
C ALA A 165 19.22 -9.04 -0.60
N VAL A 166 18.82 -8.04 0.19
CA VAL A 166 17.40 -7.71 0.42
C VAL A 166 16.70 -7.33 -0.87
N VAL A 167 17.32 -6.51 -1.72
CA VAL A 167 16.75 -6.11 -3.02
C VAL A 167 16.62 -7.30 -3.96
N ARG A 168 17.64 -8.16 -4.06
CA ARG A 168 17.58 -9.39 -4.87
C ARG A 168 16.49 -10.34 -4.38
N TRP A 169 16.40 -10.54 -3.06
CA TRP A 169 15.35 -11.37 -2.47
C TRP A 169 13.96 -10.81 -2.74
N ASN A 170 13.79 -9.48 -2.72
CA ASN A 170 12.52 -8.85 -3.09
C ASN A 170 12.11 -9.20 -4.52
N LEU A 171 13.03 -9.13 -5.48
CA LEU A 171 12.78 -9.46 -6.88
C LEU A 171 12.29 -10.91 -7.05
N VAL A 172 13.06 -11.87 -6.54
CA VAL A 172 12.78 -13.32 -6.66
C VAL A 172 11.48 -13.71 -5.94
N SER A 173 11.20 -13.08 -4.80
CA SER A 173 10.01 -13.38 -3.99
C SER A 173 8.69 -12.91 -4.62
N TRP A 174 8.74 -12.15 -5.71
CA TRP A 174 7.58 -11.86 -6.56
C TRP A 174 7.53 -12.76 -7.81
N GLU A 175 8.69 -13.19 -8.33
CA GLU A 175 8.82 -14.04 -9.53
C GLU A 175 8.49 -15.53 -9.29
N THR A 176 8.62 -16.03 -8.07
CA THR A 176 8.33 -17.43 -7.71
C THR A 176 6.86 -17.86 -7.88
N GLY A 177 5.97 -16.96 -8.30
CA GLY A 177 4.63 -17.31 -8.81
C GLY A 177 4.53 -17.47 -10.34
N SER A 178 5.59 -17.14 -11.08
CA SER A 178 5.65 -17.13 -12.55
C SER A 178 6.09 -18.47 -13.17
N GLU A 179 6.76 -19.35 -12.42
CA GLU A 179 7.35 -20.58 -12.97
C GLU A 179 6.40 -21.79 -13.05
N MET A 180 5.12 -21.65 -12.68
CA MET A 180 4.12 -22.75 -12.78
C MET A 180 3.14 -22.60 -13.95
N GLY A 181 3.47 -21.77 -14.95
CA GLY A 181 2.51 -21.31 -15.96
C GLY A 181 2.84 -21.58 -17.42
N HIS A 182 3.66 -22.57 -17.77
CA HIS A 182 3.77 -23.06 -19.16
C HIS A 182 4.16 -24.55 -19.19
N ALA A 183 3.17 -25.43 -19.07
CA ALA A 183 3.21 -26.83 -19.50
C ALA A 183 1.80 -27.27 -19.90
#